data_AF-A0A2V2EVJ3-F1
#
_entry.id   AF-A0A2V2EVJ3-F1
#
_cell.length_a   1.000
_cell.length_b   1.000
_cell.length_c   1.000
_cell.angle_alpha   90.00
_cell.angle_beta   90.00
_cell.angle_gamma   90.00
#
_symmetry.space_group_name_H-M   'P 1'
#
loop_
_entity.id
_entity.type
_entity.pdbx_description
1 polymer ?
#
loop_
_entity_poly.entity_id
_entity_poly.type
_entity_poly.pdbx_seq_one_letter_code
_entity_poly.pdbx_strand_id
1 'polypeptide(L)'
;MQSALRASACLPASSGSCPSARPRVLCLSPFRPEGTSWSGRRRLRSSPALRSCGRAPSSSESGRTSSCSPRCFWNLRARASVGRSRPSARRDTFSIWAIPKRSSKRFGESSAERTKRRLMLFSKPKKKLLMIATGGTIASKNTGEGLAPALTSEELLSCVPEIAQFCTVETVQPFNLDSTDVYYPHWLKIASIIEENYRAFDGFVVTHGTDTMAYTAAALSYLIEGSRKPVVLTGSQKSAYLRDTDARRNLFDAFRFCSDDGAFGVRIVFDGNVILGTRAKKTRTRSYNAFSSVDFPAVAVMRDGEPFYYLRGEKPRGMPVFLHELNDRVFVLKMTPGLDPAIFAYLSDKYDGLILETFGSGGLPNYRDDAFFRAVREFASSGKPVVISTQVEREGSSLGTYAVGRRLLDCENVIEARCMTLEAAYAKLMAALAGGRSGKAAEKFFRTPVEYDIF
;
A
#
# COMPACT_ATOMS: atom_id res chain seq x y z
N MET A 1 -39.84 18.18 38.13
CA MET A 1 -38.78 18.43 39.14
C MET A 1 -37.44 18.29 38.41
N GLN A 2 -36.97 19.32 37.68
CA GLN A 2 -35.96 20.34 38.09
C GLN A 2 -34.72 19.67 38.73
N SER A 3 -33.51 19.74 38.17
CA SER A 3 -32.69 20.90 37.74
C SER A 3 -31.45 20.40 36.97
N ALA A 4 -30.65 21.13 36.20
CA ALA A 4 -30.77 22.34 35.40
C ALA A 4 -29.49 22.38 34.53
N LEU A 5 -29.64 22.64 33.23
CA LEU A 5 -28.58 22.89 32.27
C LEU A 5 -28.01 24.30 32.45
N ARG A 6 -26.71 24.50 32.18
CA ARG A 6 -26.15 25.82 31.83
C ARG A 6 -25.39 25.73 30.51
N ALA A 7 -25.98 26.33 29.49
CA ALA A 7 -25.31 26.82 28.30
C ALA A 7 -24.96 28.31 28.53
N SER A 8 -23.81 28.76 28.03
CA SER A 8 -23.52 30.18 27.86
C SER A 8 -23.29 30.46 26.38
N ALA A 9 -24.11 31.36 25.84
CA ALA A 9 -24.07 31.87 24.48
C ALA A 9 -23.18 33.11 24.37
N CYS A 10 -22.62 33.30 23.17
CA CYS A 10 -21.93 34.50 22.69
C CYS A 10 -22.89 35.69 22.51
N LEU A 11 -22.37 36.91 22.69
CA LEU A 11 -22.81 38.18 22.07
C LEU A 11 -21.64 39.22 22.11
N PRO A 12 -21.66 40.34 21.33
CA PRO A 12 -20.55 40.67 20.42
C PRO A 12 -19.86 42.06 20.60
N ALA A 13 -18.71 42.18 19.90
CA ALA A 13 -18.07 43.31 19.22
C ALA A 13 -17.89 44.70 19.89
N SER A 14 -16.62 45.17 19.97
CA SER A 14 -16.19 46.47 19.42
C SER A 14 -14.65 46.68 19.46
N SER A 15 -14.10 46.95 18.27
CA SER A 15 -12.98 47.86 17.91
C SER A 15 -11.92 48.31 18.94
N GLY A 16 -10.64 48.11 18.59
CA GLY A 16 -9.52 48.87 19.19
C GLY A 16 -8.11 48.37 18.83
N SER A 17 -7.53 48.93 17.75
CA SER A 17 -6.09 49.22 17.51
C SER A 17 -4.97 48.29 18.02
N CYS A 18 -4.22 47.71 17.06
CA CYS A 18 -2.90 47.07 17.22
C CYS A 18 -1.79 48.04 17.68
N PRO A 19 -0.79 47.51 18.42
CA PRO A 19 0.60 47.90 18.24
C PRO A 19 1.48 46.71 17.79
N SER A 20 2.33 47.00 16.82
CA SER A 20 3.34 46.13 16.23
C SER A 20 4.39 45.64 17.24
N ALA A 21 4.61 44.33 17.33
CA ALA A 21 5.76 43.73 18.00
C ALA A 21 6.60 42.92 16.99
N ARG A 22 7.83 43.38 16.74
CA ARG A 22 8.84 42.67 15.94
C ARG A 22 9.44 41.52 16.76
N PRO A 23 9.67 40.33 16.20
CA PRO A 23 10.42 39.28 16.90
C PRO A 23 11.93 39.57 16.83
N ARG A 24 12.59 39.62 17.99
CA ARG A 24 14.05 39.68 18.12
C ARG A 24 14.66 38.33 17.77
N VAL A 25 15.53 38.32 16.78
CA VAL A 25 16.43 37.21 16.44
C VAL A 25 17.57 37.16 17.47
N LEU A 26 17.67 36.06 18.22
CA LEU A 26 18.81 35.77 19.09
C LEU A 26 19.88 35.05 18.24
N CYS A 27 20.92 35.78 17.85
CA CYS A 27 22.16 35.20 17.34
C CYS A 27 23.06 34.82 18.52
N LEU A 28 23.36 33.53 18.67
CA LEU A 28 24.41 33.03 19.57
C LEU A 28 25.72 32.93 18.77
N SER A 29 26.73 33.70 19.20
CA SER A 29 28.10 33.65 18.68
C SER A 29 28.88 32.46 19.25
N PRO A 30 29.91 31.95 18.53
CA PRO A 30 30.63 30.75 18.93
C PRO A 30 31.69 31.04 20.00
N PHE A 31 31.75 30.14 20.98
CA PHE A 31 32.73 30.09 22.06
C PHE A 31 34.12 29.66 21.53
N ARG A 32 35.15 30.47 21.79
CA ARG A 32 36.57 30.06 21.75
C ARG A 32 37.00 29.61 23.15
N PRO A 33 37.98 28.71 23.27
CA PRO A 33 38.92 28.77 24.37
C PRO A 33 40.33 29.07 23.88
N GLU A 34 40.92 30.09 24.49
CA GLU A 34 42.34 30.41 24.45
C GLU A 34 43.14 29.34 25.20
N GLY A 35 44.34 29.05 24.69
CA GLY A 35 45.31 28.20 25.36
C GLY A 35 46.14 28.98 26.39
N THR A 36 46.58 28.28 27.42
CA THR A 36 47.77 28.63 28.19
C THR A 36 48.72 27.45 28.21
N SER A 37 49.94 27.76 27.80
CA SER A 37 51.14 26.94 27.83
C SER A 37 51.63 26.78 29.26
N TRP A 38 52.26 25.64 29.57
CA TRP A 38 53.46 25.63 30.42
C TRP A 38 54.37 24.46 30.06
N SER A 39 55.65 24.80 29.99
CA SER A 39 56.78 24.02 29.50
C SER A 39 57.45 23.21 30.59
N GLY A 40 58.00 22.04 30.26
CA GLY A 40 58.94 21.33 31.13
C GLY A 40 59.59 20.11 30.46
N ARG A 41 60.81 20.29 29.93
CA ARG A 41 61.65 19.28 29.26
C ARG A 41 62.38 18.37 30.26
N ARG A 42 62.59 17.09 29.89
CA ARG A 42 63.89 16.37 29.68
C ARG A 42 63.61 14.86 29.46
N ARG A 43 63.92 14.28 28.28
CA ARG A 43 65.18 13.56 27.89
C ARG A 43 65.42 12.31 28.77
N LEU A 44 65.73 11.09 28.29
CA LEU A 44 66.49 10.64 27.11
C LEU A 44 66.50 9.08 27.02
N ARG A 45 66.78 8.55 25.81
CA ARG A 45 67.35 7.21 25.43
C ARG A 45 66.36 6.03 25.40
N SER A 46 66.34 5.14 24.39
CA SER A 46 67.22 4.90 23.23
C SER A 46 66.56 3.89 22.25
N SER A 47 66.61 4.19 20.95
CA SER A 47 66.52 3.25 19.80
C SER A 47 67.78 2.34 19.76
N PRO A 48 67.99 1.39 18.79
CA PRO A 48 67.34 1.17 17.48
C PRO A 48 67.06 -0.34 17.19
N ALA A 49 66.64 -0.86 16.02
CA ALA A 49 66.83 -0.44 14.63
C ALA A 49 66.02 -1.31 13.62
N LEU A 50 65.65 -0.69 12.48
CA LEU A 50 65.72 -1.20 11.08
C LEU A 50 64.76 -2.35 10.66
N ARG A 51 64.15 -2.40 9.45
CA ARG A 51 64.40 -1.81 8.12
C ARG A 51 63.12 -2.03 7.25
N SER A 52 62.58 -1.01 6.56
CA SER A 52 62.62 -0.76 5.09
C SER A 52 61.82 -1.74 4.21
N CYS A 53 61.15 -1.43 3.10
CA CYS A 53 60.88 -0.21 2.31
C CYS A 53 59.99 -0.63 1.10
N GLY A 54 59.32 0.34 0.46
CA GLY A 54 59.00 0.33 -0.99
C GLY A 54 57.51 0.12 -1.33
N ARG A 55 56.71 1.17 -1.51
CA ARG A 55 56.47 2.01 -2.72
C ARG A 55 55.66 1.34 -3.84
N ALA A 56 54.48 1.93 -4.10
CA ALA A 56 53.73 1.88 -5.36
C ALA A 56 54.40 2.77 -6.44
N PRO A 57 54.02 2.65 -7.72
CA PRO A 57 53.08 3.62 -8.28
C PRO A 57 52.08 3.09 -9.34
N SER A 58 51.20 4.00 -9.75
CA SER A 58 50.10 3.96 -10.73
C SER A 58 50.51 3.87 -12.22
N SER A 59 49.68 3.24 -13.07
CA SER A 59 48.87 3.85 -14.16
C SER A 59 48.72 2.97 -15.43
N SER A 60 47.49 3.04 -16.00
CA SER A 60 47.06 2.94 -17.41
C SER A 60 47.06 1.62 -18.22
N GLU A 61 45.99 1.53 -19.01
CA GLU A 61 45.77 0.85 -20.30
C GLU A 61 45.03 -0.50 -20.41
N SER A 62 43.81 -0.38 -20.97
CA SER A 62 43.17 -1.16 -22.04
C SER A 62 43.49 -2.64 -22.25
N GLY A 63 42.43 -3.47 -22.23
CA GLY A 63 42.48 -4.83 -22.77
C GLY A 63 41.11 -5.51 -22.80
N ARG A 64 40.58 -5.73 -24.01
CA ARG A 64 39.39 -6.55 -24.29
C ARG A 64 39.65 -8.02 -23.90
N THR A 65 38.69 -8.69 -23.30
CA THR A 65 38.48 -10.17 -23.34
C THR A 65 36.98 -10.42 -23.14
N SER A 66 36.24 -10.86 -24.17
CA SER A 66 36.00 -12.25 -24.57
C SER A 66 35.24 -13.08 -23.52
N SER A 67 33.95 -13.33 -23.83
CA SER A 67 33.22 -14.60 -23.68
C SER A 67 33.69 -15.60 -22.62
N CYS A 68 32.83 -15.86 -21.62
CA CYS A 68 32.68 -17.20 -21.04
C CYS A 68 31.30 -17.36 -20.39
N SER A 69 30.45 -18.16 -21.06
CA SER A 69 29.30 -18.84 -20.45
C SER A 69 29.76 -20.15 -19.79
N PRO A 70 29.25 -20.52 -18.62
CA PRO A 70 29.19 -21.91 -18.20
C PRO A 70 27.79 -22.48 -18.44
N ARG A 71 27.75 -23.55 -19.24
CA ARG A 71 26.64 -24.49 -19.34
C ARG A 71 26.38 -25.13 -17.97
N CYS A 72 25.12 -25.26 -17.57
CA CYS A 72 24.69 -26.24 -16.58
C CYS A 72 23.54 -27.07 -17.14
N PHE A 73 23.78 -28.38 -17.15
CA PHE A 73 22.91 -29.48 -17.52
C PHE A 73 21.73 -29.62 -16.54
N TRP A 74 20.54 -29.92 -17.06
CA TRP A 74 19.52 -30.69 -16.33
C TRP A 74 18.99 -31.81 -17.24
N ASN A 75 19.17 -33.04 -16.76
CA ASN A 75 18.75 -34.28 -17.38
C ASN A 75 17.24 -34.50 -17.21
N LEU A 76 16.54 -34.74 -18.33
CA LEU A 76 15.27 -35.48 -18.36
C LEU A 76 15.55 -36.98 -18.46
N ARG A 77 14.95 -37.79 -17.60
CA ARG A 77 14.77 -39.24 -17.82
C ARG A 77 13.29 -39.56 -17.93
N ALA A 78 12.84 -39.83 -19.15
CA ALA A 78 11.63 -40.57 -19.44
C ALA A 78 11.97 -42.05 -19.60
N ARG A 79 11.16 -42.95 -19.02
CA ARG A 79 11.13 -44.38 -19.37
C ARG A 79 9.82 -44.67 -20.07
N ALA A 80 9.93 -45.29 -21.24
CA ALA A 80 8.83 -45.85 -22.02
C ALA A 80 8.64 -47.34 -21.68
N SER A 81 7.41 -47.83 -21.78
CA SER A 81 7.11 -49.24 -22.02
C SER A 81 5.95 -49.35 -23.02
N VAL A 82 6.15 -50.25 -23.99
CA VAL A 82 5.41 -50.44 -25.24
C VAL A 82 4.25 -51.43 -25.04
N GLY A 83 3.14 -51.23 -25.76
CA GLY A 83 2.11 -52.25 -25.99
C GLY A 83 1.30 -51.95 -27.26
N ARG A 84 1.44 -52.80 -28.29
CA ARG A 84 0.75 -52.72 -29.60
C ARG A 84 -0.68 -53.28 -29.52
N SER A 85 -1.61 -52.73 -30.31
CA SER A 85 -2.37 -53.45 -31.37
C SER A 85 -3.50 -52.59 -31.96
N ARG A 86 -3.62 -52.61 -33.30
CA ARG A 86 -4.79 -52.18 -34.10
C ARG A 86 -5.66 -53.41 -34.38
N PRO A 87 -6.96 -53.27 -34.71
CA PRO A 87 -7.32 -53.32 -36.13
C PRO A 87 -8.56 -52.51 -36.59
N SER A 88 -8.55 -52.31 -37.92
CA SER A 88 -9.62 -52.23 -38.94
C SER A 88 -10.76 -51.19 -38.91
N ALA A 89 -10.87 -50.56 -40.08
CA ALA A 89 -11.92 -49.67 -40.53
C ALA A 89 -13.19 -50.43 -40.98
N ARG A 90 -14.36 -49.82 -40.76
CA ARG A 90 -15.59 -50.07 -41.50
C ARG A 90 -16.11 -48.76 -42.07
N ARG A 91 -16.39 -48.78 -43.38
CA ARG A 91 -17.19 -47.79 -44.10
C ARG A 91 -18.65 -48.06 -43.76
N ASP A 92 -19.43 -47.02 -43.50
CA ASP A 92 -20.85 -47.02 -43.84
C ASP A 92 -21.31 -45.60 -44.19
N THR A 93 -22.06 -45.56 -45.28
CA THR A 93 -22.62 -44.43 -46.02
C THR A 93 -23.70 -43.69 -45.24
N PHE A 94 -23.69 -42.35 -45.25
CA PHE A 94 -24.82 -41.54 -44.82
C PHE A 94 -25.46 -40.77 -45.99
N SER A 95 -26.74 -41.05 -46.15
CA SER A 95 -27.71 -40.55 -47.12
C SER A 95 -27.97 -39.06 -47.04
N ILE A 96 -28.04 -38.42 -48.22
CA ILE A 96 -28.50 -37.04 -48.43
C ILE A 96 -30.02 -36.99 -48.19
N TRP A 97 -30.45 -36.21 -47.20
CA TRP A 97 -31.86 -35.86 -47.00
C TRP A 97 -32.14 -34.43 -47.48
N ALA A 98 -33.28 -34.31 -48.17
CA ALA A 98 -33.73 -33.15 -48.93
C ALA A 98 -33.99 -31.88 -48.09
N ILE A 99 -33.67 -30.73 -48.69
CA ILE A 99 -33.99 -29.39 -48.18
C ILE A 99 -35.44 -29.05 -48.59
N PRO A 100 -36.35 -28.70 -47.65
CA PRO A 100 -37.68 -28.25 -48.00
C PRO A 100 -37.65 -26.78 -48.46
N LYS A 101 -38.26 -26.49 -49.61
CA LYS A 101 -38.53 -25.13 -50.09
C LYS A 101 -39.49 -24.44 -49.11
N ARG A 102 -39.02 -23.39 -48.43
CA ARG A 102 -39.88 -22.50 -47.62
C ARG A 102 -40.17 -21.22 -48.40
N SER A 103 -41.46 -20.96 -48.52
CA SER A 103 -42.08 -19.82 -49.20
C SER A 103 -41.62 -18.48 -48.62
N SER A 104 -41.32 -17.55 -49.53
CA SER A 104 -40.99 -16.16 -49.25
C SER A 104 -42.25 -15.38 -48.90
N LYS A 105 -42.36 -14.94 -47.64
CA LYS A 105 -43.03 -13.69 -47.23
C LYS A 105 -42.69 -13.40 -45.77
N ARG A 106 -41.54 -12.76 -45.55
CA ARG A 106 -41.27 -11.97 -44.34
C ARG A 106 -40.70 -10.65 -44.81
N PHE A 107 -41.35 -9.55 -44.43
CA PHE A 107 -40.77 -8.22 -44.49
C PHE A 107 -39.42 -8.29 -43.77
N GLY A 108 -38.33 -8.16 -44.54
CA GLY A 108 -36.99 -8.23 -44.01
C GLY A 108 -36.62 -6.90 -43.36
N GLU A 109 -36.35 -6.92 -42.06
CA GLU A 109 -35.52 -5.88 -41.44
C GLU A 109 -34.26 -5.67 -42.29
N SER A 110 -33.89 -4.41 -42.51
CA SER A 110 -32.71 -4.10 -43.31
C SER A 110 -31.44 -4.71 -42.69
N SER A 111 -30.45 -5.03 -43.52
CA SER A 111 -29.13 -5.52 -43.05
C SER A 111 -28.50 -4.55 -42.02
N ALA A 112 -28.78 -3.25 -42.15
CA ALA A 112 -28.39 -2.21 -41.21
C ALA A 112 -29.11 -2.35 -39.86
N GLU A 113 -30.42 -2.61 -39.84
CA GLU A 113 -31.17 -2.83 -38.59
C GLU A 113 -30.77 -4.12 -37.89
N ARG A 114 -30.50 -5.20 -38.63
CA ARG A 114 -29.96 -6.44 -38.03
C ARG A 114 -28.57 -6.24 -37.45
N THR A 115 -27.71 -5.47 -38.11
CA THR A 115 -26.36 -5.16 -37.62
C THR A 115 -26.41 -4.23 -36.42
N LYS A 116 -27.31 -3.25 -36.42
CA LYS A 116 -27.55 -2.33 -35.29
C LYS A 116 -28.18 -3.04 -34.09
N ARG A 117 -29.16 -3.93 -34.30
CA ARG A 117 -29.71 -4.82 -33.26
C ARG A 117 -28.64 -5.75 -32.72
N ARG A 118 -27.79 -6.33 -33.58
CA ARG A 118 -26.67 -7.18 -33.17
C ARG A 118 -25.63 -6.40 -32.38
N LEU A 119 -25.27 -5.17 -32.78
CA LEU A 119 -24.40 -4.28 -31.99
C LEU A 119 -25.02 -3.90 -30.64
N MET A 120 -26.32 -3.60 -30.60
CA MET A 120 -27.04 -3.30 -29.35
C MET A 120 -27.22 -4.54 -28.45
N LEU A 121 -27.31 -5.74 -29.02
CA LEU A 121 -27.37 -7.02 -28.29
C LEU A 121 -26.00 -7.44 -27.73
N PHE A 122 -24.89 -6.82 -28.18
CA PHE A 122 -23.53 -7.12 -27.73
C PHE A 122 -22.85 -5.97 -26.97
N SER A 123 -23.47 -4.79 -26.83
CA SER A 123 -22.94 -3.76 -25.93
C SER A 123 -23.21 -4.20 -24.50
N LYS A 124 -22.17 -4.66 -23.80
CA LYS A 124 -22.24 -4.92 -22.35
C LYS A 124 -22.84 -3.69 -21.67
N PRO A 125 -23.78 -3.86 -20.73
CA PRO A 125 -24.28 -2.73 -19.96
C PRO A 125 -23.11 -2.02 -19.28
N LYS A 126 -23.07 -0.69 -19.37
CA LYS A 126 -22.03 0.12 -18.73
C LYS A 126 -22.07 -0.12 -17.23
N LYS A 127 -20.92 -0.31 -16.61
CA LYS A 127 -20.82 -0.43 -15.15
C LYS A 127 -21.19 0.90 -14.51
N LYS A 128 -21.89 0.83 -13.38
CA LYS A 128 -22.21 2.00 -12.57
C LYS A 128 -21.19 2.12 -11.45
N LEU A 129 -20.36 3.16 -11.46
CA LEU A 129 -19.26 3.35 -10.51
C LEU A 129 -19.49 4.58 -9.63
N LEU A 130 -19.03 4.52 -8.38
CA LEU A 130 -18.98 5.67 -7.49
C LEU A 130 -17.54 6.15 -7.36
N MET A 131 -17.29 7.41 -7.70
CA MET A 131 -16.02 8.07 -7.42
C MET A 131 -16.10 8.81 -6.09
N ILE A 132 -15.22 8.44 -5.15
CA ILE A 132 -15.07 9.06 -3.84
C ILE A 132 -13.82 9.94 -3.89
N ALA A 133 -14.00 11.25 -3.98
CA ALA A 133 -12.89 12.19 -4.01
C ALA A 133 -12.46 12.59 -2.59
N THR A 134 -11.19 12.37 -2.25
CA THR A 134 -10.67 12.68 -0.91
C THR A 134 -9.64 13.83 -0.90
N GLY A 135 -9.39 14.43 -2.07
CA GLY A 135 -8.37 15.46 -2.28
C GLY A 135 -7.05 14.93 -2.84
N GLY A 136 -5.94 15.40 -2.29
CA GLY A 136 -4.58 15.07 -2.74
C GLY A 136 -4.11 15.82 -3.98
N THR A 137 -2.83 15.62 -4.33
CA THR A 137 -2.13 16.31 -5.43
C THR A 137 -2.87 16.28 -6.76
N ILE A 138 -3.61 15.20 -7.04
CA ILE A 138 -4.41 15.05 -8.26
C ILE A 138 -5.46 16.15 -8.40
N ALA A 139 -6.03 16.58 -7.28
CA ALA A 139 -7.04 17.60 -7.16
C ALA A 139 -6.45 19.00 -6.83
N SER A 140 -5.13 19.13 -6.68
CA SER A 140 -4.52 20.37 -6.19
C SER A 140 -4.25 21.39 -7.30
N LYS A 141 -4.34 22.68 -6.96
CA LYS A 141 -3.92 23.82 -7.78
C LYS A 141 -2.77 24.54 -7.06
N ASN A 142 -1.86 25.13 -7.83
CA ASN A 142 -0.80 25.97 -7.24
C ASN A 142 -1.42 27.32 -6.84
N THR A 143 -1.37 27.65 -5.54
CA THR A 143 -1.91 28.90 -4.98
C THR A 143 -0.85 29.98 -4.76
N GLY A 144 0.41 29.73 -5.12
CA GLY A 144 1.54 30.64 -4.88
C GLY A 144 2.30 30.34 -3.58
N GLU A 145 1.64 29.73 -2.59
CA GLU A 145 2.27 29.26 -1.33
C GLU A 145 2.56 27.75 -1.33
N GLY A 146 2.19 27.06 -2.41
CA GLY A 146 2.28 25.60 -2.53
C GLY A 146 1.13 25.04 -3.34
N LEU A 147 1.01 23.71 -3.37
CA LEU A 147 -0.15 23.03 -3.94
C LEU A 147 -1.21 22.88 -2.86
N ALA A 148 -2.42 23.39 -3.12
CA ALA A 148 -3.56 23.21 -2.23
C ALA A 148 -4.71 22.50 -2.98
N PRO A 149 -5.48 21.62 -2.33
CA PRO A 149 -6.63 20.97 -2.95
C PRO A 149 -7.65 22.01 -3.45
N ALA A 150 -8.08 21.89 -4.70
CA ALA A 150 -8.92 22.93 -5.34
C ALA A 150 -9.99 22.37 -6.29
N LEU A 151 -9.77 21.20 -6.89
CA LEU A 151 -10.69 20.57 -7.82
C LEU A 151 -11.85 19.87 -7.11
N THR A 152 -13.04 20.06 -7.66
CA THR A 152 -14.21 19.23 -7.37
C THR A 152 -14.10 17.86 -8.03
N SER A 153 -14.87 16.90 -7.54
CA SER A 153 -14.96 15.56 -8.13
C SER A 153 -15.39 15.57 -9.61
N GLU A 154 -16.27 16.49 -9.98
CA GLU A 154 -16.82 16.63 -11.34
C GLU A 154 -15.76 17.19 -12.30
N GLU A 155 -14.96 18.17 -11.84
CA GLU A 155 -13.86 18.71 -12.64
C GLU A 155 -12.76 17.66 -12.88
N LEU A 156 -12.44 16.83 -11.87
CA LEU A 156 -11.53 15.69 -12.06
C LEU A 156 -12.07 14.71 -13.11
N LEU A 157 -13.36 14.39 -13.05
CA LEU A 157 -14.00 13.52 -14.03
C LEU A 157 -13.94 14.09 -15.45
N SER A 158 -14.10 15.40 -15.58
CA SER A 158 -14.01 16.10 -16.87
C SER A 158 -12.62 16.02 -17.53
N CYS A 159 -11.58 15.65 -16.77
CA CYS A 159 -10.23 15.46 -17.30
C CYS A 159 -10.08 14.16 -18.13
N VAL A 160 -11.02 13.21 -18.00
CA VAL A 160 -11.02 11.88 -18.64
C VAL A 160 -12.40 11.55 -19.25
N PRO A 161 -12.93 12.36 -20.18
CA PRO A 161 -14.28 12.18 -20.74
C PRO A 161 -14.49 10.84 -21.44
N GLU A 162 -13.42 10.19 -21.90
CA GLU A 162 -13.45 8.90 -22.60
C GLU A 162 -13.98 7.75 -21.73
N ILE A 163 -13.94 7.85 -20.40
CA ILE A 163 -14.47 6.78 -19.52
C ILE A 163 -15.98 6.60 -19.67
N ALA A 164 -16.69 7.64 -20.13
CA ALA A 164 -18.12 7.60 -20.42
C ALA A 164 -18.46 6.58 -21.52
N GLN A 165 -17.48 6.09 -22.29
CA GLN A 165 -17.68 5.05 -23.29
C GLN A 165 -17.98 3.68 -22.67
N PHE A 166 -17.47 3.39 -21.46
CA PHE A 166 -17.57 2.06 -20.85
C PHE A 166 -18.19 2.04 -19.43
N CYS A 167 -18.27 3.19 -18.74
CA CYS A 167 -18.91 3.27 -17.42
C CYS A 167 -19.79 4.52 -17.29
N THR A 168 -20.62 4.51 -16.25
CA THR A 168 -21.34 5.67 -15.73
C THR A 168 -20.82 5.95 -14.34
N VAL A 169 -20.54 7.21 -14.02
CA VAL A 169 -19.89 7.59 -12.76
C VAL A 169 -20.76 8.59 -12.04
N GLU A 170 -21.05 8.32 -10.77
CA GLU A 170 -21.52 9.31 -9.80
C GLU A 170 -20.37 9.67 -8.87
N THR A 171 -20.42 10.85 -8.28
CA THR A 171 -19.34 11.45 -7.51
C THR A 171 -19.79 11.85 -6.12
N VAL A 172 -18.94 11.64 -5.14
CA VAL A 172 -19.07 12.19 -3.78
C VAL A 172 -17.70 12.68 -3.31
N GLN A 173 -17.67 13.76 -2.54
CA GLN A 173 -16.44 14.34 -2.01
C GLN A 173 -16.57 14.55 -0.49
N PRO A 174 -16.37 13.49 0.33
CA PRO A 174 -16.58 13.58 1.77
C PRO A 174 -15.62 14.54 2.48
N PHE A 175 -14.44 14.77 1.90
CA PHE A 175 -13.44 15.71 2.39
C PHE A 175 -12.42 16.03 1.28
N ASN A 176 -11.61 17.06 1.48
CA ASN A 176 -10.62 17.53 0.51
C ASN A 176 -9.31 17.87 1.24
N LEU A 177 -8.47 16.86 1.48
CA LEU A 177 -7.28 17.00 2.33
C LEU A 177 -5.99 16.72 1.56
N ASP A 178 -4.89 17.26 2.07
CA ASP A 178 -3.57 16.69 1.78
C ASP A 178 -3.49 15.28 2.39
N SER A 179 -2.85 14.33 1.71
CA SER A 179 -2.74 12.96 2.23
C SER A 179 -2.04 12.87 3.58
N THR A 180 -1.15 13.82 3.90
CA THR A 180 -0.46 13.88 5.18
C THR A 180 -1.41 14.13 6.37
N ASP A 181 -2.58 14.71 6.11
CA ASP A 181 -3.64 14.93 7.12
C ASP A 181 -4.69 13.81 7.14
N VAL A 182 -4.52 12.75 6.35
CA VAL A 182 -5.42 11.60 6.32
C VAL A 182 -5.00 10.55 7.36
N TYR A 183 -5.96 10.19 8.21
CA TYR A 183 -5.80 9.23 9.32
C TYR A 183 -7.11 8.46 9.57
N TYR A 184 -7.15 7.61 10.60
CA TYR A 184 -8.18 6.57 10.76
C TYR A 184 -9.67 6.98 10.65
N PRO A 185 -10.15 8.16 11.11
CA PRO A 185 -11.57 8.53 10.96
C PRO A 185 -11.96 8.70 9.50
N HIS A 186 -11.00 9.13 8.67
CA HIS A 186 -11.19 9.27 7.23
C HIS A 186 -11.31 7.90 6.56
N TRP A 187 -10.53 6.91 7.00
CA TRP A 187 -10.64 5.54 6.49
C TRP A 187 -12.02 4.94 6.81
N LEU A 188 -12.49 5.11 8.04
CA LEU A 188 -13.84 4.70 8.45
C LEU A 188 -14.92 5.43 7.65
N LYS A 189 -14.74 6.74 7.38
CA LYS A 189 -15.69 7.50 6.57
C LYS A 189 -15.77 6.98 5.13
N ILE A 190 -14.63 6.65 4.50
CA ILE A 190 -14.60 6.05 3.16
C ILE A 190 -15.30 4.68 3.19
N ALA A 191 -15.00 3.83 4.18
CA ALA A 191 -15.62 2.52 4.31
C ALA A 191 -17.15 2.60 4.48
N SER A 192 -17.65 3.52 5.32
CA SER A 192 -19.09 3.79 5.50
C SER A 192 -19.78 4.17 4.20
N ILE A 193 -19.17 5.07 3.42
CA ILE A 193 -19.72 5.49 2.12
C ILE A 193 -19.79 4.31 1.16
N ILE A 194 -18.74 3.47 1.12
CA ILE A 194 -18.72 2.26 0.29
C ILE A 194 -19.81 1.30 0.72
N GLU A 195 -20.01 1.10 2.02
CA GLU A 195 -21.04 0.23 2.59
C GLU A 195 -22.46 0.67 2.22
N GLU A 196 -22.78 1.94 2.48
CA GLU A 196 -24.07 2.57 2.18
C GLU A 196 -24.44 2.45 0.70
N ASN A 197 -23.42 2.52 -0.16
CA ASN A 197 -23.58 2.49 -1.61
C ASN A 197 -23.28 1.11 -2.23
N TYR A 198 -22.92 0.10 -1.43
CA TYR A 198 -22.41 -1.18 -1.92
C TYR A 198 -23.39 -1.91 -2.82
N ARG A 199 -24.70 -1.75 -2.60
CA ARG A 199 -25.72 -2.39 -3.42
C ARG A 199 -25.99 -1.65 -4.73
N ALA A 200 -25.85 -0.32 -4.74
CA ALA A 200 -26.24 0.54 -5.85
C ALA A 200 -25.19 0.64 -6.97
N PHE A 201 -23.92 0.40 -6.66
CA PHE A 201 -22.79 0.55 -7.59
C PHE A 201 -22.05 -0.75 -7.82
N ASP A 202 -21.46 -0.94 -9.00
CA ASP A 202 -20.68 -2.11 -9.40
C ASP A 202 -19.24 -2.08 -8.90
N GLY A 203 -18.73 -0.91 -8.53
CA GLY A 203 -17.37 -0.68 -8.06
C GLY A 203 -17.14 0.75 -7.59
N PHE A 204 -16.01 0.96 -6.93
CA PHE A 204 -15.66 2.22 -6.27
C PHE A 204 -14.28 2.68 -6.74
N VAL A 205 -14.14 3.95 -7.07
CA VAL A 205 -12.85 4.59 -7.36
C VAL A 205 -12.61 5.66 -6.31
N VAL A 206 -11.50 5.59 -5.58
CA VAL A 206 -11.13 6.56 -4.55
C VAL A 206 -9.94 7.36 -5.04
N THR A 207 -10.12 8.66 -5.29
CA THR A 207 -8.99 9.54 -5.65
C THR A 207 -8.36 10.07 -4.37
N HIS A 208 -7.07 9.81 -4.18
CA HIS A 208 -6.37 10.04 -2.92
C HIS A 208 -4.98 10.66 -3.14
N GLY A 209 -4.49 11.40 -2.15
CA GLY A 209 -3.10 11.88 -2.14
C GLY A 209 -2.10 10.73 -1.98
N THR A 210 -0.92 10.84 -2.58
CA THR A 210 -0.02 9.69 -2.72
C THR A 210 0.72 9.31 -1.44
N ASP A 211 0.92 10.22 -0.49
CA ASP A 211 1.80 9.97 0.67
C ASP A 211 1.26 8.89 1.61
N THR A 212 -0.05 8.86 1.81
CA THR A 212 -0.71 7.91 2.73
C THR A 212 -1.65 6.94 2.02
N MET A 213 -1.69 6.94 0.68
CA MET A 213 -2.58 6.06 -0.10
C MET A 213 -2.38 4.58 0.21
N ALA A 214 -1.14 4.14 0.44
CA ALA A 214 -0.84 2.76 0.82
C ALA A 214 -1.43 2.39 2.19
N TYR A 215 -1.40 3.31 3.17
CA TYR A 215 -2.06 3.12 4.46
C TYR A 215 -3.57 3.03 4.31
N THR A 216 -4.19 3.95 3.55
CA THR A 216 -5.63 3.92 3.29
C THR A 216 -6.05 2.64 2.56
N ALA A 217 -5.28 2.19 1.56
CA ALA A 217 -5.56 0.95 0.82
C ALA A 217 -5.46 -0.29 1.72
N ALA A 218 -4.45 -0.35 2.59
CA ALA A 218 -4.32 -1.40 3.58
C ALA A 218 -5.50 -1.40 4.57
N ALA A 219 -5.84 -0.23 5.15
CA ALA A 219 -6.95 -0.09 6.07
C ALA A 219 -8.29 -0.53 5.45
N LEU A 220 -8.60 -0.06 4.24
CA LEU A 220 -9.83 -0.47 3.54
C LEU A 220 -9.85 -1.98 3.23
N SER A 221 -8.70 -2.62 3.05
CA SER A 221 -8.63 -4.07 2.84
C SER A 221 -9.10 -4.87 4.06
N TYR A 222 -8.87 -4.33 5.26
CA TYR A 222 -9.35 -4.93 6.52
C TYR A 222 -10.74 -4.45 6.93
N LEU A 223 -11.09 -3.20 6.59
CA LEU A 223 -12.42 -2.65 6.87
C LEU A 223 -13.51 -3.21 5.95
N ILE A 224 -13.15 -3.75 4.78
CA ILE A 224 -14.07 -4.25 3.75
C ILE A 224 -13.62 -5.65 3.29
N GLU A 225 -13.59 -6.58 4.22
CA GLU A 225 -13.07 -7.93 3.99
C GLU A 225 -13.99 -8.71 3.03
N GLY A 226 -13.40 -9.35 2.01
CA GLY A 226 -14.15 -10.17 1.06
C GLY A 226 -15.00 -9.39 0.05
N SER A 227 -14.60 -8.16 -0.31
CA SER A 227 -15.33 -7.38 -1.31
C SER A 227 -15.28 -8.02 -2.70
N ARG A 228 -16.44 -8.45 -3.20
CA ARG A 228 -16.59 -8.95 -4.58
C ARG A 228 -16.53 -7.83 -5.64
N LYS A 229 -16.77 -6.59 -5.22
CA LYS A 229 -16.72 -5.38 -6.04
C LYS A 229 -15.35 -4.70 -5.88
N PRO A 230 -14.76 -4.18 -6.95
CA PRO A 230 -13.47 -3.51 -6.85
C PRO A 230 -13.60 -2.18 -6.10
N VAL A 231 -12.65 -1.92 -5.19
CA VAL A 231 -12.41 -0.63 -4.55
C VAL A 231 -11.01 -0.20 -4.98
N VAL A 232 -10.94 0.71 -5.92
CA VAL A 232 -9.70 1.09 -6.60
C VAL A 232 -9.25 2.46 -6.12
N LEU A 233 -8.13 2.51 -5.42
CA LEU A 233 -7.47 3.75 -5.06
C LEU A 233 -6.53 4.19 -6.19
N THR A 234 -6.51 5.49 -6.46
CA THR A 234 -5.56 6.10 -7.40
C THR A 234 -5.27 7.55 -7.02
N GLY A 235 -4.30 8.16 -7.69
CA GLY A 235 -3.87 9.53 -7.49
C GLY A 235 -2.84 9.93 -8.52
N SER A 236 -2.02 10.94 -8.22
CA SER A 236 -0.96 11.38 -9.12
C SER A 236 0.19 12.07 -8.38
N GLN A 237 1.39 12.02 -8.97
CA GLN A 237 2.54 12.82 -8.51
C GLN A 237 2.41 14.28 -8.95
N LYS A 238 1.73 14.54 -10.07
CA LYS A 238 1.49 15.89 -10.57
C LYS A 238 0.00 16.20 -10.64
N SER A 239 -0.34 17.47 -10.43
CA SER A 239 -1.73 17.95 -10.54
C SER A 239 -2.34 17.65 -11.90
N ALA A 240 -3.65 17.38 -11.94
CA ALA A 240 -4.41 17.16 -13.17
C ALA A 240 -4.42 18.39 -14.11
N TYR A 241 -4.16 19.60 -13.59
CA TYR A 241 -4.08 20.83 -14.39
C TYR A 241 -2.80 20.94 -15.21
N LEU A 242 -1.73 20.23 -14.85
CA LEU A 242 -0.48 20.33 -15.56
C LEU A 242 -0.57 19.59 -16.91
N ARG A 243 0.03 20.17 -17.94
CA ARG A 243 0.08 19.55 -19.27
C ARG A 243 0.80 18.19 -19.25
N ASP A 244 1.93 18.14 -18.55
CA ASP A 244 2.68 16.91 -18.29
C ASP A 244 2.29 16.38 -16.91
N THR A 245 1.27 15.52 -16.89
CA THR A 245 0.69 14.94 -15.68
C THR A 245 0.41 13.45 -15.85
N ASP A 246 0.62 12.70 -14.78
CA ASP A 246 0.23 11.28 -14.66
C ASP A 246 -1.25 11.09 -14.27
N ALA A 247 -1.93 12.16 -13.82
CA ALA A 247 -3.31 12.13 -13.32
C ALA A 247 -4.31 11.53 -14.32
N ARG A 248 -4.29 11.98 -15.59
CA ARG A 248 -5.26 11.54 -16.60
C ARG A 248 -5.15 10.04 -16.87
N ARG A 249 -3.92 9.56 -17.02
CA ARG A 249 -3.65 8.14 -17.24
C ARG A 249 -4.06 7.30 -16.03
N ASN A 250 -3.65 7.70 -14.83
CA ASN A 250 -3.99 6.97 -13.61
C ASN A 250 -5.50 6.90 -13.37
N LEU A 251 -6.24 8.00 -13.61
CA LEU A 251 -7.70 8.02 -13.53
C LEU A 251 -8.33 7.08 -14.57
N PHE A 252 -7.94 7.21 -15.83
CA PHE A 252 -8.45 6.35 -16.90
C PHE A 252 -8.23 4.87 -16.57
N ASP A 253 -6.99 4.51 -16.21
CA ASP A 253 -6.59 3.15 -15.86
C ASP A 253 -7.38 2.62 -14.65
N ALA A 254 -7.59 3.45 -13.63
CA ALA A 254 -8.36 3.09 -12.44
C ALA A 254 -9.84 2.80 -12.78
N PHE A 255 -10.50 3.68 -13.55
CA PHE A 255 -11.88 3.47 -13.98
C PHE A 255 -12.01 2.25 -14.91
N ARG A 256 -11.04 2.06 -15.80
CA ARG A 256 -11.03 0.92 -16.71
C ARG A 256 -10.90 -0.41 -15.96
N PHE A 257 -9.96 -0.49 -15.02
CA PHE A 257 -9.79 -1.67 -14.16
C PHE A 257 -11.01 -1.88 -13.28
N CYS A 258 -11.56 -0.83 -12.65
CA CYS A 258 -12.76 -0.91 -11.82
C CYS A 258 -13.99 -1.41 -12.62
N SER A 259 -14.04 -1.14 -13.93
CA SER A 259 -15.10 -1.61 -14.82
C SER A 259 -14.91 -3.05 -15.32
N ASP A 260 -13.75 -3.67 -15.07
CA ASP A 260 -13.44 -5.00 -15.57
C ASP A 260 -14.16 -6.11 -14.79
N ASP A 261 -14.64 -7.13 -15.50
CA ASP A 261 -15.37 -8.24 -14.87
C ASP A 261 -14.47 -9.12 -14.01
N GLY A 262 -13.15 -9.05 -14.15
CA GLY A 262 -12.17 -9.73 -13.30
C GLY A 262 -11.80 -8.96 -12.03
N ALA A 263 -12.11 -7.67 -11.94
CA ALA A 263 -11.70 -6.84 -10.81
C ALA A 263 -12.60 -7.03 -9.58
N PHE A 264 -12.00 -7.13 -8.39
CA PHE A 264 -12.67 -7.25 -7.09
C PHE A 264 -11.74 -6.71 -6.00
N GLY A 265 -12.18 -6.61 -4.75
CA GLY A 265 -11.36 -6.24 -3.58
C GLY A 265 -10.69 -4.86 -3.66
N VAL A 266 -9.86 -4.54 -2.67
CA VAL A 266 -9.14 -3.26 -2.59
C VAL A 266 -7.82 -3.30 -3.35
N ARG A 267 -7.60 -2.37 -4.28
CA ARG A 267 -6.38 -2.28 -5.10
C ARG A 267 -5.92 -0.84 -5.28
N ILE A 268 -4.63 -0.65 -5.52
CA ILE A 268 -4.08 0.60 -6.05
C ILE A 268 -3.84 0.41 -7.55
N VAL A 269 -4.28 1.38 -8.35
CA VAL A 269 -3.90 1.49 -9.77
C VAL A 269 -3.05 2.75 -9.95
N PHE A 270 -1.79 2.56 -10.33
CA PHE A 270 -0.82 3.65 -10.46
C PHE A 270 0.26 3.31 -11.49
N ASP A 271 0.56 4.24 -12.40
CA ASP A 271 1.54 4.05 -13.48
C ASP A 271 1.33 2.74 -14.25
N GLY A 272 0.07 2.44 -14.56
CA GLY A 272 -0.37 1.21 -15.22
C GLY A 272 -0.21 -0.07 -14.40
N ASN A 273 0.28 -0.05 -13.16
CA ASN A 273 0.35 -1.24 -12.32
C ASN A 273 -0.91 -1.38 -11.45
N VAL A 274 -1.41 -2.61 -11.30
CA VAL A 274 -2.50 -2.94 -10.38
C VAL A 274 -1.92 -3.72 -9.19
N ILE A 275 -1.97 -3.13 -8.01
CA ILE A 275 -1.30 -3.62 -6.79
C ILE A 275 -2.35 -3.94 -5.72
N LEU A 276 -2.19 -5.04 -4.97
CA LEU A 276 -3.05 -5.31 -3.81
C LEU A 276 -2.90 -4.20 -2.76
N GLY A 277 -4.01 -3.77 -2.15
CA GLY A 277 -3.97 -2.71 -1.13
C GLY A 277 -3.03 -3.03 0.04
N THR A 278 -3.00 -4.31 0.45
CA THR A 278 -2.15 -4.85 1.53
C THR A 278 -0.68 -5.00 1.15
N ARG A 279 -0.32 -4.86 -0.14
CA ARG A 279 1.05 -5.05 -0.65
C ARG A 279 1.66 -3.79 -1.24
N ALA A 280 0.89 -2.72 -1.31
CA ALA A 280 1.36 -1.47 -1.87
C ALA A 280 2.26 -0.72 -0.90
N LYS A 281 3.29 -0.10 -1.45
CA LYS A 281 4.17 0.84 -0.75
C LYS A 281 4.57 1.97 -1.69
N LYS A 282 4.61 3.20 -1.18
CA LYS A 282 5.20 4.32 -1.92
C LYS A 282 6.72 4.27 -1.75
N THR A 283 7.44 4.00 -2.84
CA THR A 283 8.90 3.80 -2.84
C THR A 283 9.66 4.97 -3.46
N ARG A 284 8.95 5.92 -4.09
CA ARG A 284 9.54 7.11 -4.71
C ARG A 284 8.75 8.36 -4.38
N THR A 285 9.47 9.47 -4.17
CA THR A 285 8.89 10.76 -3.78
C THR A 285 8.58 11.68 -4.96
N ARG A 286 9.07 11.37 -6.18
CA ARG A 286 8.97 12.26 -7.35
C ARG A 286 8.62 11.56 -8.68
N SER A 287 9.08 10.33 -8.88
CA SER A 287 8.88 9.61 -10.14
C SER A 287 7.43 9.15 -10.32
N TYR A 288 6.93 9.10 -11.55
CA TYR A 288 5.58 8.60 -11.84
C TYR A 288 5.38 7.12 -11.43
N ASN A 289 6.43 6.30 -11.45
CA ASN A 289 6.37 4.93 -10.90
C ASN A 289 6.54 4.91 -9.37
N ALA A 290 5.71 5.69 -8.66
CA ALA A 290 5.88 5.96 -7.22
C ALA A 290 5.55 4.77 -6.32
N PHE A 291 4.69 3.86 -6.75
CA PHE A 291 4.23 2.72 -5.97
C PHE A 291 4.87 1.42 -6.43
N SER A 292 5.11 0.53 -5.48
CA SER A 292 5.62 -0.82 -5.73
C SER A 292 4.80 -1.85 -4.95
N SER A 293 4.71 -3.06 -5.51
CA SER A 293 4.21 -4.22 -4.80
C SER A 293 5.36 -4.89 -4.06
N VAL A 294 5.25 -5.01 -2.74
CA VAL A 294 6.30 -5.54 -1.86
C VAL A 294 6.03 -7.00 -1.55
N ASP A 295 7.04 -7.85 -1.77
CA ASP A 295 7.02 -9.31 -1.51
C ASP A 295 5.81 -10.07 -2.11
N PHE A 296 5.18 -9.47 -3.12
CA PHE A 296 4.09 -10.04 -3.89
C PHE A 296 4.08 -9.36 -5.27
N PRO A 297 3.81 -10.08 -6.38
CA PRO A 297 3.75 -9.44 -7.70
C PRO A 297 2.52 -8.54 -7.83
N ALA A 298 2.57 -7.56 -8.75
CA ALA A 298 1.37 -6.85 -9.18
C ALA A 298 0.34 -7.87 -9.72
N VAL A 299 -0.95 -7.68 -9.43
CA VAL A 299 -1.99 -8.62 -9.87
C VAL A 299 -2.27 -8.50 -11.36
N ALA A 300 -2.11 -7.29 -11.90
CA ALA A 300 -2.26 -6.98 -13.32
C ALA A 300 -1.40 -5.77 -13.71
N VAL A 301 -1.27 -5.58 -15.02
CA VAL A 301 -0.74 -4.35 -15.63
C VAL A 301 -1.73 -3.86 -16.68
N MET A 302 -1.89 -2.55 -16.80
CA MET A 302 -2.70 -1.91 -17.82
C MET A 302 -1.86 -1.83 -19.11
N ARG A 303 -2.34 -2.47 -20.18
CA ARG A 303 -1.73 -2.47 -21.51
C ARG A 303 -2.77 -2.00 -22.51
N ASP A 304 -2.46 -0.97 -23.27
CA ASP A 304 -3.35 -0.40 -24.29
C ASP A 304 -4.76 -0.08 -23.76
N GLY A 305 -4.84 0.37 -22.51
CA GLY A 305 -6.11 0.68 -21.85
C GLY A 305 -6.92 -0.55 -21.43
N GLU A 306 -6.30 -1.71 -21.25
CA GLU A 306 -6.93 -2.95 -20.80
C GLU A 306 -6.12 -3.65 -19.70
N PRO A 307 -6.75 -4.29 -18.70
CA PRO A 307 -6.03 -5.01 -17.67
C PRO A 307 -5.52 -6.37 -18.18
N PHE A 308 -4.20 -6.55 -18.14
CA PHE A 308 -3.52 -7.82 -18.35
C PHE A 308 -3.16 -8.44 -17.00
N TYR A 309 -3.88 -9.48 -16.58
CA TYR A 309 -3.69 -10.14 -15.29
C TYR A 309 -2.49 -11.09 -15.29
N TYR A 310 -1.59 -10.91 -14.31
CA TYR A 310 -0.57 -11.90 -13.97
C TYR A 310 -1.13 -12.95 -13.02
N LEU A 311 -1.94 -12.51 -12.06
CA LEU A 311 -2.61 -13.34 -11.08
C LEU A 311 -4.12 -13.14 -11.18
N ARG A 312 -4.87 -14.22 -11.39
CA ARG A 312 -6.33 -14.23 -11.31
C ARG A 312 -6.74 -14.94 -10.03
N GLY A 313 -7.29 -14.19 -9.10
CA GLY A 313 -7.93 -14.75 -7.91
C GLY A 313 -9.41 -15.08 -8.17
N GLU A 314 -10.00 -15.88 -7.29
CA GLU A 314 -11.44 -16.09 -7.28
C GLU A 314 -12.14 -14.92 -6.60
N LYS A 315 -13.20 -14.41 -7.24
CA LYS A 315 -14.01 -13.37 -6.62
C LYS A 315 -14.70 -13.91 -5.36
N PRO A 316 -14.62 -13.19 -4.23
CA PRO A 316 -15.39 -13.53 -3.04
C PRO A 316 -16.89 -13.68 -3.34
N ARG A 317 -17.54 -14.59 -2.63
CA ARG A 317 -18.99 -14.79 -2.69
C ARG A 317 -19.66 -14.06 -1.53
N GLY A 318 -20.89 -13.58 -1.74
CA GLY A 318 -21.65 -12.92 -0.67
C GLY A 318 -21.24 -11.47 -0.44
N MET A 319 -21.85 -10.83 0.56
CA MET A 319 -21.52 -9.44 0.93
C MET A 319 -20.19 -9.42 1.68
N PRO A 320 -19.38 -8.36 1.50
CA PRO A 320 -18.21 -8.17 2.36
C PRO A 320 -18.62 -8.00 3.82
N VAL A 321 -17.68 -8.28 4.71
CA VAL A 321 -17.77 -7.94 6.13
C VAL A 321 -17.21 -6.54 6.31
N PHE A 322 -18.02 -5.65 6.91
CA PHE A 322 -17.60 -4.30 7.26
C PHE A 322 -17.19 -4.24 8.73
N LEU A 323 -16.02 -3.65 8.99
CA LEU A 323 -15.63 -3.22 10.33
C LEU A 323 -15.91 -1.73 10.47
N HIS A 324 -16.50 -1.33 11.60
CA HIS A 324 -16.91 0.06 11.84
C HIS A 324 -16.02 0.79 12.84
N GLU A 325 -15.01 0.11 13.39
CA GLU A 325 -14.11 0.65 14.40
C GLU A 325 -12.67 0.21 14.14
N LEU A 326 -11.74 1.06 14.58
CA LEU A 326 -10.31 0.81 14.63
C LEU A 326 -9.79 1.28 15.98
N ASN A 327 -8.77 0.62 16.53
CA ASN A 327 -8.06 1.12 17.70
C ASN A 327 -6.89 2.00 17.24
N ASP A 328 -6.94 3.30 17.51
CA ASP A 328 -5.93 4.29 17.13
C ASP A 328 -4.74 4.36 18.10
N ARG A 329 -4.81 3.68 19.24
CA ARG A 329 -3.73 3.57 20.21
C ARG A 329 -2.72 2.50 19.83
N VAL A 330 -2.25 2.54 18.58
CA VAL A 330 -1.15 1.73 18.05
C VAL A 330 0.05 2.61 17.75
N PHE A 331 1.23 2.22 18.24
CA PHE A 331 2.48 2.96 18.00
C PHE A 331 3.45 2.17 17.11
N VAL A 332 4.17 2.88 16.23
CA VAL A 332 5.27 2.30 15.45
C VAL A 332 6.59 2.84 15.98
N LEU A 333 7.43 1.98 16.54
CA LEU A 333 8.76 2.30 17.03
C LEU A 333 9.82 1.74 16.06
N LYS A 334 10.54 2.64 15.41
CA LYS A 334 11.72 2.26 14.62
C LYS A 334 12.94 2.10 15.52
N MET A 335 13.56 0.91 15.50
CA MET A 335 14.78 0.69 16.27
C MET A 335 15.97 1.47 15.66
N THR A 336 16.77 2.09 16.52
CA THR A 336 18.04 2.69 16.13
C THR A 336 19.15 2.19 17.05
N PRO A 337 20.40 2.10 16.58
CA PRO A 337 21.53 1.77 17.45
C PRO A 337 21.60 2.76 18.62
N GLY A 338 21.61 2.25 19.85
CA GLY A 338 21.67 3.07 21.05
C GLY A 338 20.34 3.65 21.54
N LEU A 339 19.20 3.26 20.94
CA LEU A 339 17.86 3.59 21.47
C LEU A 339 17.79 3.24 22.97
N ASP A 340 17.17 4.09 23.77
CA ASP A 340 17.03 3.84 25.20
C ASP A 340 15.80 2.96 25.49
N PRO A 341 15.95 1.77 26.11
CA PRO A 341 14.82 0.91 26.47
C PRO A 341 13.80 1.56 27.41
N ALA A 342 14.15 2.66 28.09
CA ALA A 342 13.20 3.40 28.92
C ALA A 342 11.95 3.90 28.14
N ILE A 343 12.05 4.04 26.82
CA ILE A 343 10.92 4.45 25.97
C ILE A 343 9.73 3.49 26.06
N PHE A 344 9.97 2.19 26.26
CA PHE A 344 8.90 1.18 26.28
C PHE A 344 7.94 1.38 27.46
N ALA A 345 8.44 1.82 28.62
CA ALA A 345 7.61 2.14 29.77
C ALA A 345 6.63 3.28 29.44
N TYR A 346 7.14 4.36 28.83
CA TYR A 346 6.30 5.49 28.38
C TYR A 346 5.24 5.08 27.34
N LEU A 347 5.61 4.18 26.42
CA LEU A 347 4.69 3.69 25.40
C LEU A 347 3.62 2.77 26.00
N SER A 348 3.99 1.94 26.99
CA SER A 348 3.08 1.00 27.66
C SER A 348 1.89 1.71 28.29
N ASP A 349 2.05 2.92 28.83
CA ASP A 349 0.94 3.65 29.45
C ASP A 349 -0.03 4.25 28.43
N LYS A 350 0.43 4.55 27.21
CA LYS A 350 -0.32 5.34 26.22
C LYS A 350 -0.93 4.53 25.09
N TYR A 351 -0.35 3.37 24.78
CA TYR A 351 -0.71 2.59 23.61
C TYR A 351 -1.19 1.20 24.00
N ASP A 352 -2.10 0.63 23.20
CA ASP A 352 -2.65 -0.71 23.36
C ASP A 352 -1.90 -1.75 22.51
N GLY A 353 -1.15 -1.31 21.51
CA GLY A 353 -0.33 -2.15 20.66
C GLY A 353 0.92 -1.44 20.17
N LEU A 354 1.99 -2.20 19.98
CA LEU A 354 3.28 -1.71 19.52
C LEU A 354 3.72 -2.47 18.27
N ILE A 355 4.17 -1.75 17.25
CA ILE A 355 4.91 -2.31 16.12
C ILE A 355 6.35 -1.89 16.27
N LEU A 356 7.27 -2.84 16.28
CA LEU A 356 8.70 -2.59 16.39
C LEU A 356 9.37 -2.89 15.05
N GLU A 357 9.87 -1.87 14.35
CA GLU A 357 10.69 -2.07 13.16
C GLU A 357 12.13 -2.39 13.59
N THR A 358 12.43 -3.68 13.64
CA THR A 358 13.74 -4.22 14.03
C THR A 358 14.71 -4.26 12.84
N PHE A 359 15.98 -4.61 13.10
CA PHE A 359 17.01 -4.69 12.07
C PHE A 359 16.96 -6.02 11.30
N GLY A 360 17.31 -6.01 10.02
CA GLY A 360 17.54 -7.22 9.22
C GLY A 360 16.34 -8.18 9.24
N SER A 361 16.59 -9.46 9.49
CA SER A 361 15.55 -10.50 9.62
C SER A 361 14.83 -10.50 10.98
N GLY A 362 15.21 -9.60 11.89
CA GLY A 362 14.57 -9.43 13.18
C GLY A 362 15.41 -9.85 14.38
N GLY A 363 15.06 -9.27 15.53
CA GLY A 363 15.73 -9.52 16.81
C GLY A 363 15.94 -8.25 17.61
N LEU A 364 16.18 -8.41 18.90
CA LEU A 364 16.48 -7.31 19.81
C LEU A 364 17.98 -7.27 20.14
N PRO A 365 18.55 -6.08 20.35
CA PRO A 365 19.88 -5.96 20.91
C PRO A 365 19.96 -6.54 22.33
N ASN A 366 21.10 -7.15 22.66
CA ASN A 366 21.37 -7.76 23.96
C ASN A 366 22.28 -6.92 24.88
N TYR A 367 22.73 -5.74 24.44
CA TYR A 367 23.50 -4.83 25.28
C TYR A 367 22.65 -4.26 26.41
N ARG A 368 23.30 -3.73 27.47
CA ARG A 368 22.66 -3.30 28.73
C ARG A 368 21.90 -4.45 29.40
N ASP A 369 22.56 -5.61 29.49
CA ASP A 369 22.04 -6.81 30.15
C ASP A 369 20.64 -7.22 29.67
N ASP A 370 20.40 -7.37 28.36
CA ASP A 370 19.08 -7.75 27.81
C ASP A 370 17.92 -6.77 28.11
N ALA A 371 18.21 -5.49 28.35
CA ALA A 371 17.17 -4.49 28.70
C ALA A 371 16.04 -4.39 27.67
N PHE A 372 16.31 -4.50 26.37
CA PHE A 372 15.26 -4.49 25.33
C PHE A 372 14.34 -5.69 25.40
N PHE A 373 14.91 -6.88 25.58
CA PHE A 373 14.13 -8.11 25.71
C PHE A 373 13.21 -8.03 26.94
N ARG A 374 13.73 -7.55 28.07
CA ARG A 374 12.92 -7.32 29.28
C ARG A 374 11.79 -6.31 29.02
N ALA A 375 12.10 -5.18 28.40
CA ALA A 375 11.12 -4.13 28.12
C ALA A 375 10.00 -4.59 27.17
N VAL A 376 10.35 -5.33 26.11
CA VAL A 376 9.37 -5.91 25.18
C VAL A 376 8.53 -6.97 25.88
N ARG A 377 9.15 -7.86 26.67
CA ARG A 377 8.43 -8.88 27.43
C ARG A 377 7.47 -8.26 28.44
N GLU A 378 7.88 -7.20 29.13
CA GLU A 378 7.05 -6.47 30.09
C GLU A 378 5.84 -5.82 29.41
N PHE A 379 6.06 -5.12 28.28
CA PHE A 379 4.97 -4.57 27.46
C PHE A 379 3.99 -5.68 27.05
N ALA A 380 4.50 -6.80 26.51
CA ALA A 380 3.68 -7.91 26.06
C ALA A 380 2.93 -8.62 27.19
N SER A 381 3.54 -8.73 28.37
CA SER A 381 2.94 -9.35 29.57
C SER A 381 1.77 -8.53 30.13
N SER A 382 1.63 -7.25 29.74
CA SER A 382 0.46 -6.42 30.08
C SER A 382 -0.79 -6.73 29.23
N GLY A 383 -0.74 -7.77 28.39
CA GLY A 383 -1.84 -8.17 27.51
C GLY A 383 -1.91 -7.42 26.17
N LYS A 384 -0.89 -6.59 25.90
CA LYS A 384 -0.80 -5.71 24.73
C LYS A 384 0.09 -6.33 23.65
N PRO A 385 -0.38 -6.49 22.39
CA PRO A 385 0.43 -7.08 21.35
C PRO A 385 1.65 -6.24 20.99
N VAL A 386 2.80 -6.91 20.84
CA VAL A 386 4.02 -6.37 20.23
C VAL A 386 4.26 -7.08 18.91
N VAL A 387 4.03 -6.38 17.81
CA VAL A 387 4.31 -6.87 16.47
C VAL A 387 5.76 -6.57 16.11
N ILE A 388 6.56 -7.60 15.88
CA ILE A 388 7.92 -7.47 15.38
C ILE A 388 7.89 -7.43 13.86
N SER A 389 8.33 -6.30 13.31
CA SER A 389 8.52 -6.07 11.88
C SER A 389 10.00 -5.78 11.60
N THR A 390 10.32 -5.54 10.34
CA THR A 390 11.67 -5.18 9.89
C THR A 390 11.70 -3.81 9.22
N GLN A 391 12.83 -3.12 9.35
CA GLN A 391 13.14 -1.92 8.58
C GLN A 391 13.49 -2.22 7.11
N VAL A 392 13.83 -3.48 6.80
CA VAL A 392 14.15 -3.91 5.45
C VAL A 392 12.84 -4.01 4.67
N GLU A 393 12.79 -3.36 3.52
CA GLU A 393 11.55 -3.25 2.75
C GLU A 393 11.06 -4.60 2.22
N ARG A 394 11.98 -5.53 1.91
CA ARG A 394 11.68 -6.81 1.25
C ARG A 394 12.13 -7.97 2.11
N GLU A 395 11.59 -9.14 1.80
CA GLU A 395 11.85 -10.45 2.42
C GLU A 395 11.30 -10.60 3.85
N GLY A 396 10.88 -9.51 4.49
CA GLY A 396 10.21 -9.54 5.78
C GLY A 396 11.10 -9.94 6.96
N SER A 397 10.44 -10.30 8.06
CA SER A 397 11.04 -10.83 9.28
C SER A 397 11.05 -12.36 9.32
N SER A 398 12.05 -12.91 9.99
CA SER A 398 12.25 -14.35 10.25
C SER A 398 12.92 -14.56 11.62
N LEU A 399 12.16 -14.37 12.68
CA LEU A 399 12.60 -14.45 14.08
C LEU A 399 13.18 -15.82 14.44
N GLY A 400 12.73 -16.89 13.79
CA GLY A 400 13.23 -18.25 14.02
C GLY A 400 14.70 -18.46 13.60
N THR A 401 15.24 -17.60 12.72
CA THR A 401 16.58 -17.79 12.14
C THR A 401 17.68 -17.64 13.20
N TYR A 402 17.62 -16.59 14.01
CA TYR A 402 18.67 -16.23 14.97
C TYR A 402 18.23 -16.44 16.43
N ALA A 403 19.18 -16.72 17.33
CA ALA A 403 18.91 -16.93 18.76
C ALA A 403 18.25 -15.72 19.44
N VAL A 404 18.62 -14.50 19.02
CA VAL A 404 18.04 -13.24 19.51
C VAL A 404 16.56 -13.06 19.13
N GLY A 405 16.14 -13.62 17.99
CA GLY A 405 14.75 -13.61 17.54
C GLY A 405 13.94 -14.74 18.18
N ARG A 406 14.53 -15.94 18.33
CA ARG A 406 13.84 -17.11 18.89
C ARG A 406 13.26 -16.87 20.29
N ARG A 407 14.00 -16.18 21.15
CA ARG A 407 13.53 -15.84 22.51
C ARG A 407 12.24 -15.03 22.53
N LEU A 408 11.94 -14.28 21.45
CA LEU A 408 10.71 -13.51 21.31
C LEU A 408 9.51 -14.38 20.93
N LEU A 409 9.74 -15.50 20.24
CA LEU A 409 8.66 -16.42 19.85
C LEU A 409 8.03 -17.12 21.05
N ASP A 410 8.77 -17.22 22.16
CA ASP A 410 8.29 -17.80 23.42
C ASP A 410 7.49 -16.79 24.26
N CYS A 411 7.45 -15.52 23.87
CA CYS A 411 6.71 -14.48 24.59
C CYS A 411 5.27 -14.41 24.11
N GLU A 412 4.32 -14.60 25.03
CA GLU A 412 2.90 -14.34 24.74
C GLU A 412 2.69 -12.89 24.26
N ASN A 413 1.74 -12.69 23.35
CA ASN A 413 1.43 -11.41 22.72
C ASN A 413 2.56 -10.81 21.86
N VAL A 414 3.68 -11.51 21.65
CA VAL A 414 4.65 -11.13 20.64
C VAL A 414 4.31 -11.80 19.31
N ILE A 415 4.12 -10.99 18.27
CA ILE A 415 3.63 -11.42 16.98
C ILE A 415 4.66 -11.06 15.91
N GLU A 416 4.94 -11.96 14.98
CA GLU A 416 5.79 -11.65 13.84
C GLU A 416 4.96 -11.12 12.67
N ALA A 417 5.34 -9.98 12.10
CA ALA A 417 4.70 -9.41 10.91
C ALA A 417 5.05 -10.17 9.62
N ARG A 418 6.12 -10.98 9.66
CA ARG A 418 6.65 -11.76 8.54
C ARG A 418 6.91 -10.82 7.36
N CYS A 419 6.28 -11.04 6.21
CA CYS A 419 6.44 -10.25 4.99
C CYS A 419 5.42 -9.11 4.82
N MET A 420 4.66 -8.73 5.85
CA MET A 420 3.71 -7.60 5.74
C MET A 420 4.46 -6.29 5.50
N THR A 421 3.87 -5.38 4.71
CA THR A 421 4.33 -3.98 4.68
C THR A 421 4.02 -3.31 6.03
N LEU A 422 4.73 -2.22 6.34
CA LEU A 422 4.45 -1.45 7.56
C LEU A 422 3.01 -0.92 7.54
N GLU A 423 2.56 -0.44 6.38
CA GLU A 423 1.23 0.07 6.12
C GLU A 423 0.16 -0.99 6.45
N ALA A 424 0.38 -2.23 5.99
CA ALA A 424 -0.47 -3.36 6.25
C ALA A 424 -0.44 -3.79 7.72
N ALA A 425 0.74 -3.90 8.33
CA ALA A 425 0.88 -4.29 9.73
C ALA A 425 0.23 -3.27 10.69
N TYR A 426 0.40 -1.98 10.42
CA TYR A 426 -0.22 -0.89 11.17
C TYR A 426 -1.74 -0.96 11.11
N ALA A 427 -2.30 -0.92 9.90
CA ALA A 427 -3.75 -0.96 9.73
C ALA A 427 -4.36 -2.27 10.26
N LYS A 428 -3.68 -3.41 10.09
CA LYS A 428 -4.17 -4.69 10.61
C LYS A 428 -4.15 -4.75 12.13
N LEU A 429 -3.14 -4.21 12.78
CA LEU A 429 -3.08 -4.18 14.24
C LEU A 429 -4.20 -3.29 14.82
N MET A 430 -4.47 -2.14 14.19
CA MET A 430 -5.62 -1.30 14.55
C MET A 430 -6.95 -2.04 14.43
N ALA A 431 -7.14 -2.83 13.35
CA ALA A 431 -8.34 -3.66 13.14
C ALA A 431 -8.40 -4.88 14.08
N ALA A 432 -7.24 -5.47 14.41
CA ALA A 432 -7.12 -6.58 15.33
C ALA A 432 -7.54 -6.20 16.75
N LEU A 433 -7.30 -4.96 17.14
CA LEU A 433 -7.62 -4.39 18.46
C LEU A 433 -8.99 -3.66 18.50
N ALA A 434 -9.71 -3.61 17.37
CA ALA A 434 -11.03 -2.97 17.29
C ALA A 434 -12.05 -3.61 18.26
N GLY A 435 -12.99 -2.82 18.77
CA GLY A 435 -14.00 -3.28 19.73
C GLY A 435 -13.44 -3.78 21.06
N GLY A 436 -12.23 -3.33 21.45
CA GLY A 436 -11.57 -3.75 22.70
C GLY A 436 -11.00 -5.18 22.66
N ARG A 437 -10.86 -5.79 21.48
CA ARG A 437 -10.26 -7.12 21.32
C ARG A 437 -8.81 -7.10 21.80
N SER A 438 -8.40 -8.09 22.58
CA SER A 438 -7.05 -8.19 23.14
C SER A 438 -6.55 -9.64 23.22
N GLY A 439 -5.28 -9.81 23.59
CA GLY A 439 -4.64 -11.12 23.77
C GLY A 439 -4.78 -12.05 22.56
N LYS A 440 -5.10 -13.33 22.82
CA LYS A 440 -5.21 -14.38 21.79
C LYS A 440 -6.23 -14.06 20.69
N ALA A 441 -7.28 -13.29 20.97
CA ALA A 441 -8.26 -12.92 19.97
C ALA A 441 -7.69 -11.90 18.97
N ALA A 442 -6.98 -10.88 19.47
CA ALA A 442 -6.29 -9.91 18.62
C ALA A 442 -5.16 -10.58 17.82
N GLU A 443 -4.39 -11.46 18.47
CA GLU A 443 -3.35 -12.24 17.80
C GLU A 443 -3.91 -13.13 16.68
N LYS A 444 -5.01 -13.86 16.95
CA LYS A 444 -5.66 -14.69 15.93
C LYS A 444 -6.12 -13.86 14.74
N PHE A 445 -6.72 -12.70 14.98
CA PHE A 445 -7.12 -11.78 13.90
C PHE A 445 -5.90 -11.35 13.09
N PHE A 446 -4.84 -10.87 13.76
CA PHE A 446 -3.62 -10.40 13.09
C PHE A 446 -2.96 -11.50 12.24
N ARG A 447 -2.94 -12.75 12.73
CA ARG A 447 -2.32 -13.87 12.00
C ARG A 447 -3.20 -14.44 10.88
N THR A 448 -4.50 -14.18 10.88
CA THR A 448 -5.41 -14.68 9.85
C THR A 448 -5.14 -13.94 8.54
N PRO A 449 -4.73 -14.60 7.45
CA PRO A 449 -4.40 -13.91 6.21
C PRO A 449 -5.61 -13.21 5.59
N VAL A 450 -5.43 -11.95 5.15
CA VAL A 450 -6.42 -11.16 4.42
C VAL A 450 -5.76 -10.61 3.16
N GLU A 451 -6.32 -10.91 1.99
CA GLU A 451 -5.80 -10.44 0.69
C GLU A 451 -4.27 -10.60 0.57
N TYR A 452 -3.77 -11.79 0.91
CA TYR A 452 -2.34 -12.14 0.82
C TYR A 452 -1.39 -11.22 1.60
N ASP A 453 -1.83 -10.55 2.67
CA ASP A 453 -0.99 -9.66 3.47
C ASP A 453 0.18 -10.36 4.20
N ILE A 454 -0.02 -11.59 4.65
CA ILE A 454 0.95 -12.39 5.42
C ILE A 454 1.11 -13.81 4.84
N PHE A 455 2.34 -14.33 4.84
CA PHE A 455 2.71 -15.69 4.42
C PHE A 455 3.56 -16.38 5.46
#